data_AF-A0A2E2UHD5-F1
#
_entry.id   AF-A0A2E2UHD5-F1
#
_cell.length_a   1.000
_cell.length_b   1.000
_cell.length_c   1.000
_cell.angle_alpha   90.00
_cell.angle_beta   90.00
_cell.angle_gamma   90.00
#
_symmetry.space_group_name_H-M   'P 1'
#
loop_
_entity.id
_entity.type
_entity.pdbx_description
1 polymer ?
#
loop_
_entity_poly.entity_id
_entity_poly.type
_entity_poly.pdbx_seq_one_letter_code
_entity_poly.pdbx_strand_id
1 'polypeptide(L)'
;PFFYKKKIVKYEVVFGIIVAAGTIIVFKTQLHYLEGIIYALIAILFSVFFTLINGKIINYLPSLTISFYELSSGFFIISFILLLRGDFSSELIKITQDDLLWLLILGTICTAYAFVISVDVMKHLSPYTIMISINMEPIYGMLLAYLLLGDNEKMSSLFYVGFFLIFFSVLMNGYLKLRVK
;
A
#
# COMPACT_ATOMS: atom_id res chain seq x y z
N PRO A 1 19.87 4.57 4.40
CA PRO A 1 21.17 5.12 3.96
C PRO A 1 21.09 6.47 3.23
N PHE A 2 20.40 6.59 2.09
CA PHE A 2 20.47 7.81 1.25
C PHE A 2 19.65 8.99 1.81
N PHE A 3 18.36 8.78 2.11
CA PHE A 3 17.47 9.87 2.58
C PHE A 3 17.62 10.23 4.06
N TYR A 4 17.79 9.22 4.92
CA TYR A 4 17.82 9.37 6.38
C TYR A 4 19.22 9.22 6.99
N LYS A 5 20.27 8.94 6.19
CA LYS A 5 21.65 8.67 6.65
C LYS A 5 21.78 7.61 7.76
N LYS A 6 20.75 6.79 7.99
CA LYS A 6 20.77 5.67 8.92
C LYS A 6 21.56 4.49 8.34
N LYS A 7 22.33 3.81 9.20
CA LYS A 7 23.03 2.55 8.90
C LYS A 7 22.01 1.49 8.48
N ILE A 8 22.38 0.66 7.51
CA ILE A 8 21.54 -0.46 7.07
C ILE A 8 21.44 -1.45 8.22
N VAL A 9 20.20 -1.78 8.57
CA VAL A 9 19.91 -2.74 9.64
C VAL A 9 19.75 -4.11 9.00
N LYS A 10 20.62 -5.07 9.35
CA LYS A 10 20.69 -6.38 8.66
C LYS A 10 19.37 -7.15 8.73
N TYR A 11 18.68 -7.13 9.88
CA TYR A 11 17.41 -7.84 10.01
C TYR A 11 16.32 -7.24 9.10
N GLU A 12 16.33 -5.92 8.87
CA GLU A 12 15.37 -5.27 7.97
C GLU A 12 15.55 -5.77 6.52
N VAL A 13 16.80 -5.92 6.07
CA VAL A 13 17.09 -6.46 4.73
C VAL A 13 16.61 -7.90 4.61
N VAL A 14 16.86 -8.74 5.63
CA VAL A 14 16.43 -10.14 5.62
C VAL A 14 14.91 -10.26 5.56
N PHE A 15 14.16 -9.51 6.40
CA PHE A 15 12.70 -9.54 6.34
C PHE A 15 12.16 -9.01 5.02
N GLY A 16 12.77 -7.97 4.45
CA GLY A 16 12.40 -7.48 3.12
C GLY A 16 12.52 -8.56 2.03
N ILE A 17 13.60 -9.35 2.06
CA ILE A 17 13.79 -10.47 1.12
C ILE A 17 12.75 -11.57 1.33
N ILE A 18 12.45 -11.92 2.59
CA ILE A 18 11.45 -12.95 2.91
C ILE A 18 10.06 -12.52 2.43
N VAL A 19 9.67 -11.27 2.67
CA VAL A 19 8.40 -10.72 2.21
C VAL A 19 8.34 -10.74 0.69
N ALA A 20 9.40 -10.28 0.00
CA ALA A 20 9.45 -10.32 -1.47
C ALA A 20 9.29 -11.75 -2.01
N ALA A 21 9.95 -12.74 -1.41
CA ALA A 21 9.79 -14.14 -1.78
C ALA A 21 8.36 -14.65 -1.53
N GLY A 22 7.76 -14.31 -0.38
CA GLY A 22 6.38 -14.65 -0.07
C GLY A 22 5.40 -14.06 -1.08
N THR A 23 5.56 -12.78 -1.42
CA THR A 23 4.73 -12.09 -2.43
C THR A 23 4.88 -12.75 -3.81
N ILE A 24 6.10 -13.09 -4.25
CA ILE A 24 6.31 -13.81 -5.52
C ILE A 24 5.59 -15.16 -5.54
N ILE A 25 5.57 -15.89 -4.42
CA ILE A 25 4.89 -17.19 -4.33
C ILE A 25 3.36 -16.99 -4.43
N VAL A 26 2.81 -15.98 -3.76
CA VAL A 26 1.38 -15.65 -3.80
C VAL A 26 0.96 -15.22 -5.20
N PHE A 27 1.76 -14.39 -5.89
CA PHE A 27 1.43 -13.81 -7.20
C PHE A 27 2.02 -14.58 -8.39
N LYS A 28 2.54 -15.80 -8.19
CA LYS A 28 3.26 -16.59 -9.20
C LYS A 28 2.50 -16.78 -10.53
N THR A 29 1.17 -16.70 -10.51
CA THR A 29 0.28 -16.84 -11.67
C THR A 29 0.20 -15.61 -12.58
N GLN A 30 0.75 -14.46 -12.20
CA GLN A 30 0.59 -13.20 -12.94
C GLN A 30 1.79 -12.80 -13.82
N LEU A 31 2.85 -13.62 -13.88
CA LEU A 31 4.11 -13.30 -14.60
C LEU A 31 3.96 -13.13 -16.13
N HIS A 32 2.79 -13.40 -16.69
CA HIS A 32 2.52 -13.23 -18.12
C HIS A 32 2.40 -11.76 -18.56
N TYR A 33 2.05 -10.85 -17.65
CA TYR A 33 1.77 -9.43 -17.97
C TYR A 33 2.98 -8.53 -17.73
N LEU A 34 3.99 -8.61 -18.61
CA LEU A 34 5.25 -7.86 -18.49
C LEU A 34 5.05 -6.34 -18.38
N GLU A 35 4.15 -5.74 -19.17
CA GLU A 35 3.89 -4.29 -19.12
C GLU A 35 3.33 -3.87 -17.75
N GLY A 36 2.40 -4.65 -17.21
CA GLY A 36 1.86 -4.43 -15.86
C GLY A 36 2.93 -4.48 -14.78
N ILE A 37 3.87 -5.42 -14.89
CA ILE A 37 5.02 -5.53 -13.97
C ILE A 37 5.90 -4.28 -14.05
N ILE A 38 6.18 -3.77 -15.25
CA ILE A 38 6.98 -2.54 -15.43
C ILE A 38 6.29 -1.35 -14.77
N TYR A 39 4.99 -1.15 -15.01
CA TYR A 39 4.24 -0.07 -14.38
C TYR A 39 4.16 -0.23 -12.86
N ALA A 40 4.00 -1.45 -12.35
CA ALA A 40 4.01 -1.72 -10.93
C ALA A 40 5.37 -1.38 -10.29
N LEU A 41 6.49 -1.73 -10.94
CA LEU A 41 7.83 -1.38 -10.45
C LEU A 41 8.04 0.14 -10.40
N ILE A 42 7.58 0.86 -11.42
CA ILE A 42 7.63 2.33 -11.44
C ILE A 42 6.76 2.91 -10.31
N ALA A 43 5.54 2.39 -10.12
CA ALA A 43 4.64 2.82 -9.06
C ALA A 43 5.23 2.55 -7.66
N ILE A 44 5.86 1.40 -7.44
CA ILE A 44 6.56 1.06 -6.19
C ILE A 44 7.70 2.03 -5.93
N LEU A 45 8.47 2.41 -6.96
CA LEU A 45 9.55 3.39 -6.82
C LEU A 45 8.98 4.73 -6.34
N PHE A 46 7.92 5.23 -6.97
CA PHE A 46 7.26 6.47 -6.55
C PHE A 46 6.64 6.36 -5.16
N SER A 47 6.02 5.22 -4.82
CA SER A 47 5.47 4.94 -3.49
C SER A 47 6.55 5.02 -2.41
N VAL A 48 7.74 4.44 -2.65
CA VAL A 48 8.87 4.54 -1.72
C VAL A 48 9.32 5.99 -1.54
N PHE A 49 9.47 6.76 -2.62
CA PHE A 49 9.83 8.17 -2.51
C PHE A 49 8.77 8.96 -1.74
N PHE A 50 7.50 8.74 -2.05
CA PHE A 50 6.36 9.33 -1.39
C PHE A 50 6.39 9.08 0.12
N THR A 51 6.52 7.82 0.54
CA THR A 51 6.60 7.45 1.97
C THR A 51 7.83 8.04 2.66
N LEU A 52 8.98 8.14 1.99
CA LEU A 52 10.18 8.75 2.56
C LEU A 52 10.06 10.28 2.70
N ILE A 53 9.41 10.96 1.76
CA ILE A 53 9.16 12.39 1.81
C ILE A 53 8.18 12.68 2.95
N ASN A 54 7.09 11.92 3.05
CA ASN A 54 6.07 12.11 4.10
C ASN A 54 6.65 11.89 5.48
N GLY A 55 7.47 10.85 5.66
CA GLY A 55 8.16 10.62 6.92
C GLY A 55 9.14 11.74 7.31
N LYS A 56 9.50 12.67 6.42
CA LYS A 56 10.25 13.88 6.76
C LYS A 56 9.32 15.06 7.02
N ILE A 57 8.37 15.31 6.11
CA ILE A 57 7.45 16.46 6.16
C ILE A 57 6.55 16.40 7.41
N ILE A 58 6.19 15.20 7.86
CA ILE A 58 5.33 14.99 9.04
C ILE A 58 5.89 15.59 10.35
N ASN A 59 7.20 15.87 10.41
CA ASN A 59 7.81 16.53 11.57
C ASN A 59 7.58 18.05 11.60
N TYR A 60 7.10 18.62 10.49
CA TYR A 60 6.92 20.07 10.32
C TYR A 60 5.46 20.46 10.08
N LEU A 61 4.64 19.55 9.53
CA LEU A 61 3.25 19.80 9.18
C LEU A 61 2.31 18.74 9.76
N PRO A 62 1.04 19.10 10.08
CA PRO A 62 0.02 18.12 10.46
C PRO A 62 -0.26 17.12 9.34
N SER A 63 -0.52 15.86 9.72
CA SER A 63 -0.88 14.75 8.81
C SER A 63 -2.08 15.08 7.92
N LEU A 64 -3.10 15.73 8.49
CA LEU A 64 -4.28 16.18 7.76
C LEU A 64 -3.92 17.17 6.64
N THR A 65 -3.06 18.14 6.92
CA THR A 65 -2.64 19.15 5.94
C THR A 65 -1.85 18.50 4.81
N ILE A 66 -0.91 17.60 5.13
CA ILE A 66 -0.12 16.86 4.14
C ILE A 66 -1.06 16.07 3.22
N SER A 67 -1.92 15.24 3.82
CA SER A 67 -2.83 14.36 3.07
C SER A 67 -3.83 15.15 2.22
N PHE A 68 -4.31 16.30 2.71
CA PHE A 68 -5.20 17.16 1.95
C PHE A 68 -4.56 17.65 0.64
N TYR A 69 -3.31 18.13 0.70
CA TYR A 69 -2.57 18.55 -0.49
C TYR A 69 -2.28 17.37 -1.43
N GLU A 70 -1.94 16.21 -0.88
CA GLU A 70 -1.65 15.01 -1.68
C GLU A 70 -2.88 14.52 -2.45
N LEU A 71 -4.01 14.31 -1.76
CA LEU A 71 -5.24 13.85 -2.40
C LEU A 71 -5.80 14.90 -3.37
N SER A 72 -5.75 16.19 -3.01
CA SER A 72 -6.19 17.26 -3.92
C SER A 72 -5.31 17.33 -5.17
N SER A 73 -3.99 17.24 -5.01
CA SER A 73 -3.07 17.26 -6.15
C SER A 73 -3.29 16.05 -7.07
N GLY A 74 -3.53 14.86 -6.50
CA GLY A 74 -3.88 13.66 -7.26
C GLY A 74 -5.16 13.86 -8.08
N PHE A 75 -6.21 14.41 -7.45
CA PHE A 75 -7.45 14.75 -8.13
C PHE A 75 -7.23 15.70 -9.32
N PHE A 76 -6.50 16.80 -9.12
CA PHE A 76 -6.25 17.79 -10.17
C PHE A 76 -5.37 17.24 -11.30
N ILE A 77 -4.30 16.51 -10.96
CA ILE A 77 -3.39 15.93 -11.96
C ILE A 77 -4.11 14.90 -12.82
N ILE A 78 -4.87 13.99 -12.20
CA ILE A 78 -5.63 12.97 -12.94
C ILE A 78 -6.70 13.63 -13.81
N SER A 79 -7.44 14.61 -13.28
CA SER A 79 -8.45 15.35 -14.04
C SER A 79 -7.85 16.05 -15.25
N PHE A 80 -6.67 16.66 -15.08
CA PHE A 80 -5.96 17.32 -16.17
C PHE A 80 -5.47 16.33 -17.25
N ILE A 81 -4.96 15.16 -16.83
CA ILE A 81 -4.55 14.10 -17.77
C ILE A 81 -5.76 13.60 -18.57
N LEU A 82 -6.91 13.36 -17.92
CA LEU A 82 -8.14 12.92 -18.59
C LEU A 82 -8.63 13.97 -19.60
N LEU A 83 -8.55 15.25 -19.23
CA LEU A 83 -8.89 16.36 -20.13
C LEU A 83 -8.01 16.36 -21.38
N LEU A 84 -6.69 16.22 -21.22
CA LEU A 84 -5.75 16.20 -22.35
C LEU A 84 -5.94 14.99 -23.28
N ARG A 85 -6.38 13.86 -22.75
CA ARG A 85 -6.68 12.65 -23.53
C ARG A 85 -8.03 12.70 -24.25
N GLY A 86 -8.89 13.64 -23.87
CA GLY A 86 -10.28 13.68 -24.35
C GLY A 86 -11.18 12.62 -23.70
N ASP A 87 -10.70 11.95 -22.64
CA ASP A 87 -11.42 10.89 -21.92
C ASP A 87 -12.45 11.45 -20.92
N PHE A 88 -12.59 12.77 -20.85
CA PHE A 88 -13.57 13.45 -20.00
C PHE A 88 -14.98 13.32 -20.62
N SER A 89 -15.57 12.13 -20.51
CA SER A 89 -16.85 11.79 -21.12
C SER A 89 -18.02 11.97 -20.14
N SER A 90 -19.24 12.09 -20.67
CA SER A 90 -20.48 12.11 -19.87
C SER A 90 -20.74 10.78 -19.16
N GLU A 91 -20.03 9.70 -19.52
CA GLU A 91 -20.12 8.41 -18.84
C GLU A 91 -19.44 8.41 -17.48
N LEU A 92 -18.38 9.22 -17.28
CA LEU A 92 -17.76 9.41 -15.96
C LEU A 92 -18.74 9.98 -14.91
N ILE A 93 -19.82 10.64 -15.37
CA ILE A 93 -20.80 11.32 -14.54
C ILE A 93 -22.08 10.46 -14.38
N LYS A 94 -22.21 9.36 -15.12
CA LYS A 94 -23.32 8.40 -14.97
C LYS A 94 -23.07 7.49 -13.78
N ILE A 95 -23.28 8.01 -12.58
CA ILE A 95 -23.15 7.28 -11.32
C ILE A 95 -24.55 6.98 -10.78
N THR A 96 -24.83 5.72 -10.45
CA THR A 96 -26.11 5.36 -9.82
C THR A 96 -26.15 5.79 -8.35
N GLN A 97 -27.33 5.81 -7.72
CA GLN A 97 -27.44 6.17 -6.31
C GLN A 97 -26.70 5.17 -5.39
N ASP A 98 -26.71 3.89 -5.74
CA ASP A 98 -25.99 2.86 -4.99
C ASP A 98 -24.47 3.04 -5.13
N ASP A 99 -23.98 3.31 -6.35
CA ASP A 99 -22.56 3.60 -6.59
C ASP A 99 -22.10 4.84 -5.81
N LEU A 100 -22.95 5.87 -5.71
CA LEU A 100 -22.62 7.09 -4.98
C LEU A 100 -22.40 6.80 -3.49
N LEU A 101 -23.23 5.96 -2.87
CA LEU A 101 -23.07 5.58 -1.47
C LEU A 101 -21.74 4.83 -1.24
N TRP A 102 -21.44 3.85 -2.09
CA TRP A 102 -20.20 3.08 -1.99
C TRP A 102 -18.96 3.92 -2.28
N LEU A 103 -19.01 4.82 -3.27
CA LEU A 103 -17.92 5.76 -3.57
C LEU A 103 -17.68 6.74 -2.42
N LEU A 104 -18.73 7.20 -1.73
CA LEU A 104 -18.58 8.05 -0.56
C LEU A 104 -17.89 7.31 0.58
N ILE A 105 -18.30 6.07 0.88
CA ILE A 105 -17.66 5.24 1.91
C ILE A 105 -16.19 4.97 1.54
N LEU A 106 -15.93 4.57 0.30
CA LEU A 106 -14.61 4.24 -0.20
C LEU A 106 -13.69 5.48 -0.18
N GLY A 107 -14.16 6.61 -0.67
CA GLY A 107 -13.38 7.85 -0.77
C GLY A 107 -13.10 8.49 0.59
N THR A 108 -14.04 8.42 1.53
CA THR A 108 -13.90 9.07 2.84
C THR A 108 -13.23 8.16 3.87
N ILE A 109 -13.87 7.05 4.23
CA ILE A 109 -13.44 6.17 5.32
C ILE A 109 -12.25 5.34 4.88
N CYS A 110 -12.39 4.64 3.74
CA CYS A 110 -11.37 3.68 3.30
C CYS A 110 -10.14 4.36 2.66
N THR A 111 -10.29 5.58 2.14
CA THR A 111 -9.20 6.32 1.48
C THR A 111 -8.75 7.50 2.31
N ALA A 112 -9.54 8.58 2.42
CA ALA A 112 -9.07 9.82 3.03
C ALA A 112 -8.66 9.65 4.51
N TYR A 113 -9.51 9.04 5.33
CA TYR A 113 -9.22 8.82 6.74
C TYR A 113 -8.03 7.86 6.92
N ALA A 114 -8.06 6.69 6.26
CA ALA A 114 -6.99 5.71 6.34
C ALA A 114 -5.63 6.30 5.92
N PHE A 115 -5.61 7.16 4.89
CA PHE A 115 -4.40 7.80 4.41
C PHE A 115 -3.86 8.84 5.40
N VAL A 116 -4.72 9.69 5.97
CA VAL A 116 -4.35 10.65 7.02
C VAL A 116 -3.71 9.93 8.20
N ILE A 117 -4.31 8.83 8.66
CA ILE A 117 -3.77 8.03 9.76
C ILE A 117 -2.45 7.37 9.36
N SER A 118 -2.33 6.83 8.14
CA SER A 118 -1.08 6.24 7.64
C SER A 118 0.08 7.25 7.68
N VAL A 119 -0.17 8.49 7.26
CA VAL A 119 0.80 9.59 7.34
C VAL A 119 1.08 9.98 8.80
N ASP A 120 0.06 10.03 9.66
CA ASP A 120 0.23 10.39 11.08
C ASP A 120 1.11 9.38 11.84
N VAL A 121 0.93 8.08 11.56
CA VAL A 121 1.71 6.99 12.16
C VAL A 121 3.20 7.09 11.81
N MET A 122 3.58 7.80 10.73
CA MET A 122 4.98 8.06 10.40
C MET A 122 5.72 8.93 11.44
N LYS A 123 5.00 9.61 12.35
CA LYS A 123 5.59 10.28 13.52
C LYS A 123 6.24 9.30 14.49
N HIS A 124 5.71 8.08 14.57
CA HIS A 124 6.10 7.08 15.56
C HIS A 124 6.79 5.88 14.93
N LEU A 125 6.48 5.57 13.66
CA LEU A 125 7.06 4.48 12.92
C LEU A 125 7.95 5.01 11.80
N SER A 126 9.07 4.32 11.58
CA SER A 126 9.91 4.57 10.42
C SER A 126 9.16 4.25 9.13
N PRO A 127 9.43 4.98 8.03
CA PRO A 127 8.92 4.68 6.70
C PRO A 127 9.07 3.20 6.31
N TYR A 128 10.21 2.59 6.65
CA TYR A 128 10.45 1.16 6.44
C TYR A 128 9.40 0.26 7.13
N THR A 129 9.04 0.55 8.38
CA THR A 129 8.04 -0.25 9.10
C THR A 129 6.65 -0.04 8.54
N ILE A 130 6.31 1.14 8.04
CA ILE A 130 5.04 1.32 7.33
C ILE A 130 5.02 0.48 6.04
N MET A 131 6.09 0.54 5.24
CA MET A 131 6.20 -0.24 4.01
C MET A 131 6.09 -1.75 4.24
N ILE A 132 6.73 -2.29 5.28
CA ILE A 132 6.61 -3.73 5.57
C ILE A 132 5.21 -4.09 6.07
N SER A 133 4.56 -3.21 6.85
CA SER A 133 3.18 -3.44 7.29
C SER A 133 2.18 -3.41 6.14
N ILE A 134 2.39 -2.59 5.11
CA ILE A 134 1.54 -2.58 3.90
C ILE A 134 1.58 -3.93 3.17
N ASN A 135 2.68 -4.69 3.26
CA ASN A 135 2.73 -6.03 2.68
C ASN A 135 1.75 -7.03 3.35
N MET A 136 1.09 -6.67 4.45
CA MET A 136 -0.04 -7.43 5.00
C MET A 136 -1.33 -7.28 4.19
N GLU A 137 -1.44 -6.29 3.32
CA GLU A 137 -2.61 -6.06 2.46
C GLU A 137 -3.09 -7.34 1.74
N PRO A 138 -2.23 -8.10 1.02
CA PRO A 138 -2.64 -9.36 0.43
C PRO A 138 -3.18 -10.34 1.46
N ILE A 139 -2.56 -10.45 2.65
CA ILE A 139 -3.00 -11.36 3.71
C ILE A 139 -4.43 -11.06 4.14
N TYR A 140 -4.75 -9.82 4.48
CA TYR A 140 -6.10 -9.47 4.92
C TYR A 140 -7.11 -9.57 3.77
N GLY A 141 -6.74 -9.17 2.56
CA GLY A 141 -7.59 -9.31 1.38
C GLY A 141 -7.99 -10.77 1.13
N MET A 142 -7.03 -11.67 1.28
CA MET A 142 -7.25 -13.11 1.11
C MET A 142 -8.09 -13.72 2.24
N LEU A 143 -7.87 -13.31 3.48
CA LEU A 143 -8.70 -13.73 4.61
C LEU A 143 -10.14 -13.28 4.43
N LEU A 144 -10.36 -12.04 3.98
CA LEU A 144 -11.69 -11.52 3.68
C LEU A 144 -12.33 -12.26 2.51
N ALA A 145 -11.58 -12.55 1.44
CA ALA A 145 -12.07 -13.33 0.30
C ALA A 145 -12.55 -14.71 0.75
N TYR A 146 -11.75 -15.43 1.55
CA TYR A 146 -12.14 -16.73 2.10
C TYR A 146 -13.41 -16.65 2.99
N LEU A 147 -13.51 -15.63 3.85
CA LEU A 147 -14.66 -15.46 4.74
C LEU A 147 -15.96 -15.09 4.00
N LEU A 148 -15.87 -14.27 2.95
CA LEU A 148 -17.03 -13.74 2.22
C LEU A 148 -17.46 -14.64 1.06
N LEU A 149 -16.51 -15.26 0.35
CA LEU A 149 -16.76 -16.11 -0.83
C LEU A 149 -16.80 -17.61 -0.49
N GLY A 150 -16.37 -17.98 0.72
CA GLY A 150 -16.40 -19.35 1.24
C GLY A 150 -15.42 -20.30 0.56
N ASP A 151 -15.79 -21.59 0.53
CA ASP A 151 -14.94 -22.71 0.07
C ASP A 151 -14.65 -22.74 -1.44
N ASN A 152 -15.24 -21.84 -2.23
CA ASN A 152 -15.03 -21.78 -3.69
C ASN A 152 -13.63 -21.25 -4.08
N GLU A 153 -12.93 -20.60 -3.14
CA GLU A 153 -11.59 -20.03 -3.30
C GLU A 153 -10.59 -20.73 -2.36
N LYS A 154 -10.57 -22.07 -2.34
CA LYS A 154 -9.51 -22.81 -1.63
C LYS A 154 -8.16 -22.52 -2.26
N MET A 155 -7.39 -21.68 -1.57
CA MET A 155 -6.06 -21.28 -1.98
C MET A 155 -5.10 -22.47 -2.03
N SER A 156 -4.15 -22.45 -2.97
CA SER A 156 -3.20 -23.56 -3.16
C SER A 156 -2.29 -23.78 -1.93
N SER A 157 -1.71 -24.98 -1.76
CA SER A 157 -0.74 -25.21 -0.68
C SER A 157 0.46 -24.25 -0.70
N LEU A 158 0.90 -23.84 -1.89
CA LEU A 158 1.97 -22.84 -2.08
C LEU A 158 1.58 -21.47 -1.55
N PHE A 159 0.31 -21.11 -1.70
CA PHE A 159 -0.19 -19.85 -1.20
C PHE A 159 -0.08 -19.74 0.32
N TYR A 160 -0.42 -20.80 1.05
CA TYR A 160 -0.28 -20.81 2.52
C TYR A 160 1.16 -20.63 2.98
N VAL A 161 2.14 -21.12 2.20
CA VAL A 161 3.56 -20.87 2.44
C VAL A 161 3.87 -19.38 2.27
N GLY A 162 3.43 -18.77 1.17
CA GLY A 162 3.60 -17.33 0.92
C GLY A 162 2.96 -16.46 2.01
N PHE A 163 1.72 -16.78 2.39
CA PHE A 163 1.02 -16.17 3.53
C PHE A 163 1.87 -16.22 4.80
N PHE A 164 2.38 -17.40 5.16
CA PHE A 164 3.14 -17.59 6.38
C PHE A 164 4.44 -16.77 6.37
N LEU A 165 5.15 -16.71 5.24
CA LEU A 165 6.39 -15.93 5.11
C LEU A 165 6.16 -14.44 5.31
N ILE A 166 5.12 -13.87 4.70
CA ILE A 166 4.77 -12.45 4.85
C ILE A 166 4.32 -12.18 6.29
N PHE A 167 3.38 -12.98 6.80
CA PHE A 167 2.79 -12.81 8.12
C PHE A 167 3.87 -12.87 9.22
N PHE A 168 4.72 -13.89 9.17
CA PHE A 168 5.81 -14.07 10.11
C PHE A 168 6.82 -12.91 10.06
N SER A 169 7.17 -12.44 8.86
CA SER A 169 8.13 -11.33 8.71
C SER A 169 7.63 -10.03 9.32
N VAL A 170 6.35 -9.71 9.14
CA VAL A 170 5.74 -8.50 9.70
C VAL A 170 5.68 -8.60 11.22
N LEU A 171 5.22 -9.74 11.76
CA LEU A 171 5.16 -9.96 13.21
C LEU A 171 6.54 -9.91 13.87
N MET A 172 7.53 -10.58 13.27
CA MET A 172 8.89 -10.59 13.81
C MET A 172 9.56 -9.21 13.74
N ASN A 173 9.33 -8.47 12.65
CA ASN A 173 9.80 -7.09 12.56
C ASN A 173 9.17 -6.20 13.65
N GLY A 174 7.87 -6.34 13.89
CA GLY A 174 7.19 -5.67 15.00
C GLY A 174 7.77 -6.03 16.36
N TYR A 175 7.94 -7.34 16.62
CA TYR A 175 8.48 -7.86 17.87
C TYR A 175 9.92 -7.37 18.16
N LEU A 176 10.81 -7.48 17.18
CA LEU A 176 12.20 -7.05 17.33
C LEU A 176 12.29 -5.54 17.57
N LYS A 177 11.42 -4.75 16.94
CA LYS A 177 11.39 -3.30 17.15
C LYS A 177 10.97 -2.91 18.57
N LEU A 178 10.14 -3.73 19.24
CA LEU A 178 9.80 -3.54 20.64
C LEU A 178 10.94 -3.91 21.59
N ARG A 179 11.77 -4.89 21.23
CA ARG A 179 12.93 -5.34 22.03
C ARG A 179 14.20 -4.49 21.85
N VAL A 180 14.38 -3.85 20.70
CA VAL A 180 15.58 -3.06 20.36
C VAL A 180 15.43 -1.58 20.77
N LYS A 181 14.38 -1.24 21.53
CA LYS A 181 14.21 0.07 22.18
C LYS A 181 15.17 0.21 23.37
#